data_AF-M0FEF1-F1
#
_entry.id   AF-M0FEF1-F1
#
_cell.length_a   1.000
_cell.length_b   1.000
_cell.length_c   1.000
_cell.angle_alpha   90.00
_cell.angle_beta   90.00
_cell.angle_gamma   90.00
#
_symmetry.space_group_name_H-M   'P 1'
#
loop_
_entity.id
_entity.type
_entity.pdbx_description
1 polymer ?
#
loop_
_entity_poly.entity_id
_entity_poly.type
_entity_poly.pdbx_seq_one_letter_code
_entity_poly.pdbx_strand_id
1 'polypeptide(L)'
;MEPVDDWRAAIEEAGELTGPIAAAIVDEHGDRGQRAIEAVGEGRVKRYRDFTVVVGHEDEYVVEDGECNCADATYNLDADDPDQRCWHAIAVDVADGLDAVDHHDMWYSEVREFL
;
A
#
# COMPACT_ATOMS: atom_id res chain seq x y z
N MET A 1 -5.96 -18.48 17.04
CA MET A 1 -5.35 -17.17 16.77
C MET A 1 -6.45 -16.18 17.06
N GLU A 2 -6.22 -15.20 17.93
CA GLU A 2 -7.23 -14.15 18.16
C GLU A 2 -7.31 -13.26 16.92
N PRO A 3 -8.52 -12.86 16.49
CA PRO A 3 -8.67 -11.97 15.35
C PRO A 3 -8.01 -10.61 15.67
N VAL A 4 -7.40 -10.02 14.65
CA VAL A 4 -6.88 -8.65 14.71
C VAL A 4 -7.97 -7.77 14.12
N ASP A 5 -8.64 -6.97 14.97
CA ASP A 5 -9.76 -6.13 14.55
C ASP A 5 -9.30 -4.88 13.79
N ASP A 6 -8.11 -4.35 14.09
CA ASP A 6 -7.46 -3.23 13.39
C ASP A 6 -6.01 -3.60 13.07
N TRP A 7 -5.79 -4.06 11.83
CA TRP A 7 -4.46 -4.48 11.41
C TRP A 7 -3.48 -3.32 11.27
N ARG A 8 -3.95 -2.08 11.04
CA ARG A 8 -3.10 -0.88 10.91
C ARG A 8 -2.49 -0.53 12.27
N ALA A 9 -3.32 -0.48 13.31
CA ALA A 9 -2.82 -0.27 14.67
C ALA A 9 -1.90 -1.44 15.10
N ALA A 10 -2.26 -2.67 14.75
CA ALA A 10 -1.47 -3.84 15.14
C ALA A 10 -0.09 -3.90 14.47
N ILE A 11 0.02 -3.49 13.20
CA ILE A 11 1.31 -3.48 12.49
C ILE A 11 2.23 -2.37 13.04
N GLU A 12 1.68 -1.20 13.36
CA GLU A 12 2.43 -0.12 14.02
C GLU A 12 2.91 -0.52 15.42
N GLU A 13 2.08 -1.20 16.21
CA GLU A 13 2.45 -1.68 17.55
C GLU A 13 3.53 -2.76 17.49
N ALA A 14 3.40 -3.70 16.56
CA ALA A 14 4.33 -4.82 16.42
C ALA A 14 5.66 -4.40 15.78
N GLY A 15 5.63 -3.44 14.84
CA GLY A 15 6.76 -3.08 13.99
C GLY A 15 7.19 -4.21 13.04
N GLU A 16 6.36 -5.23 12.86
CA GLU A 16 6.62 -6.37 11.96
C GLU A 16 5.32 -6.99 11.42
N LEU A 17 5.41 -7.58 10.23
CA LEU A 17 4.27 -8.28 9.62
C LEU A 17 4.16 -9.69 10.17
N THR A 18 3.43 -9.84 11.27
CA THR A 18 3.17 -11.17 11.85
C THR A 18 2.12 -11.96 11.05
N GLY A 19 2.11 -13.28 11.21
CA GLY A 19 1.10 -14.15 10.61
C GLY A 19 -0.36 -13.73 10.88
N PRO A 20 -0.75 -13.40 12.14
CA PRO A 20 -2.07 -12.85 12.44
C PRO A 20 -2.41 -11.55 11.69
N ILE A 21 -1.47 -10.61 11.59
CA ILE A 21 -1.67 -9.32 10.91
C ILE A 21 -1.85 -9.55 9.40
N ALA A 22 -0.98 -10.37 8.80
CA ALA A 22 -1.11 -10.75 7.39
C ALA A 22 -2.45 -11.43 7.09
N ALA A 23 -2.91 -12.32 7.98
CA ALA A 23 -4.21 -12.95 7.84
C ALA A 23 -5.36 -11.93 7.89
N ALA A 24 -5.32 -10.97 8.83
CA ALA A 24 -6.34 -9.93 8.92
C ALA A 24 -6.42 -9.04 7.67
N ILE A 25 -5.26 -8.64 7.11
CA ILE A 25 -5.20 -7.88 5.85
C ILE A 25 -5.84 -8.66 4.69
N VAL A 26 -5.59 -9.97 4.60
CA VAL A 26 -6.15 -10.83 3.56
C VAL A 26 -7.63 -11.11 3.79
N ASP A 27 -8.07 -11.30 5.04
CA ASP A 27 -9.47 -11.53 5.37
C ASP A 27 -10.33 -10.29 5.06
N GLU A 28 -9.78 -9.08 5.28
CA GLU A 28 -10.46 -7.81 5.00
C GLU A 28 -10.48 -7.46 3.50
N HIS A 29 -9.34 -7.60 2.81
CA HIS A 29 -9.18 -7.08 1.44
C HIS A 29 -9.07 -8.17 0.36
N GLY A 30 -9.09 -9.46 0.73
CA GLY A 30 -8.96 -10.59 -0.19
C GLY A 30 -7.66 -10.54 -1.01
N ASP A 31 -7.78 -10.81 -2.30
CA ASP A 31 -6.66 -10.79 -3.26
C ASP A 31 -5.90 -9.45 -3.28
N ARG A 32 -6.58 -8.33 -2.97
CA ARG A 32 -5.93 -7.01 -2.89
C ARG A 32 -4.96 -6.94 -1.72
N GLY A 33 -5.36 -7.49 -0.57
CA GLY A 33 -4.51 -7.57 0.61
C GLY A 33 -3.27 -8.44 0.36
N GLN A 34 -3.45 -9.59 -0.31
CA GLN A 34 -2.33 -10.45 -0.66
C GLN A 34 -1.31 -9.73 -1.57
N ARG A 35 -1.77 -9.07 -2.64
CA ARG A 35 -0.90 -8.33 -3.56
C ARG A 35 -0.17 -7.19 -2.87
N ALA A 36 -0.83 -6.51 -1.94
CA ALA A 36 -0.21 -5.43 -1.17
C ALA A 36 0.98 -5.96 -0.35
N ILE A 37 0.80 -7.07 0.36
CA ILE A 37 1.88 -7.70 1.15
C ILE A 37 3.05 -8.11 0.25
N GLU A 38 2.77 -8.73 -0.91
CA GLU A 38 3.80 -9.12 -1.87
C GLU A 38 4.58 -7.90 -2.38
N ALA A 39 3.90 -6.82 -2.74
CA ALA A 39 4.52 -5.59 -3.21
C ALA A 39 5.43 -4.93 -2.17
N VAL A 40 5.03 -4.93 -0.89
CA VAL A 40 5.86 -4.43 0.21
C VAL A 40 7.09 -5.30 0.40
N GLY A 41 6.92 -6.64 0.41
CA GLY A 41 8.05 -7.57 0.51
C GLY A 41 9.06 -7.45 -0.62
N GLU A 42 8.62 -6.97 -1.79
CA GLU A 42 9.46 -6.69 -2.95
C GLU A 42 10.00 -5.24 -3.02
N GLY A 43 9.70 -4.39 -2.03
CA GLY A 43 10.17 -3.01 -1.98
C GLY A 43 9.59 -2.13 -3.09
N ARG A 44 8.35 -2.38 -3.51
CA ARG A 44 7.69 -1.66 -4.62
C ARG A 44 7.02 -0.35 -4.19
N VAL A 45 7.03 0.00 -2.90
CA VAL A 45 6.50 1.27 -2.38
C VAL A 45 7.64 2.28 -2.27
N LYS A 46 7.59 3.32 -3.12
CA LYS A 46 8.61 4.36 -3.23
C LYS A 46 8.06 5.69 -2.74
N ARG A 47 8.77 6.39 -1.85
CA ARG A 47 8.37 7.72 -1.40
C ARG A 47 9.33 8.78 -1.89
N TYR A 48 8.78 9.71 -2.66
CA TYR A 48 9.44 10.93 -3.11
C TYR A 48 9.06 12.07 -2.16
N ARG A 49 9.62 13.25 -2.41
CA ARG A 49 9.35 14.43 -1.57
C ARG A 49 7.91 14.91 -1.63
N ASP A 50 7.25 14.67 -2.74
CA ASP A 50 5.93 15.18 -3.08
C ASP A 50 4.84 14.11 -3.05
N PHE A 51 5.17 12.84 -3.27
CA PHE A 51 4.17 11.76 -3.29
C PHE A 51 4.75 10.36 -3.10
N THR A 52 3.86 9.39 -2.89
CA THR A 52 4.21 7.96 -2.85
C THR A 52 3.83 7.30 -4.17
N VAL A 53 4.74 6.49 -4.72
CA VAL A 53 4.53 5.68 -5.92
C VAL A 53 4.55 4.21 -5.54
N VAL A 54 3.58 3.45 -6.01
CA VAL A 54 3.60 1.99 -5.94
C VAL A 54 3.84 1.44 -7.33
N VAL A 55 4.91 0.68 -7.49
CA VAL A 55 5.23 0.00 -8.76
C VAL A 55 4.30 -1.18 -8.93
N GLY A 56 3.37 -1.08 -9.87
CA GLY A 56 2.50 -2.15 -10.28
C GLY A 56 3.17 -3.11 -11.26
N HIS A 57 2.43 -4.12 -11.70
CA HIS A 57 2.92 -5.06 -12.72
C HIS A 57 2.98 -4.44 -14.13
N GLU A 58 2.09 -3.50 -14.41
CA GLU A 58 1.92 -2.89 -15.75
C GLU A 58 2.39 -1.44 -15.80
N ASP A 59 2.26 -0.70 -14.70
CA ASP A 59 2.51 0.74 -14.60
C ASP A 59 2.87 1.15 -13.17
N GLU A 60 3.30 2.39 -13.02
CA GLU A 60 3.52 3.05 -11.73
C GLU A 60 2.27 3.84 -11.31
N TYR A 61 1.89 3.74 -10.04
CA TYR A 61 0.69 4.37 -9.51
C TYR A 61 1.03 5.34 -8.39
N VAL A 62 0.59 6.58 -8.55
CA VAL A 62 0.68 7.59 -7.49
C VAL A 62 -0.42 7.31 -6.46
N VAL A 63 -0.03 7.31 -5.19
CA VAL A 63 -0.91 7.18 -4.04
C VAL A 63 -0.72 8.39 -3.13
N GLU A 64 -1.79 9.15 -2.93
CA GLU A 64 -1.83 10.37 -2.11
C GLU A 64 -3.09 10.33 -1.25
N ASP A 65 -2.97 10.67 0.04
CA ASP A 65 -4.08 10.67 1.00
C ASP A 65 -4.93 9.39 1.01
N GLY A 66 -4.31 8.25 0.70
CA GLY A 66 -4.95 6.93 0.62
C GLY A 66 -5.69 6.64 -0.70
N GLU A 67 -5.73 7.60 -1.61
CA GLU A 67 -6.35 7.50 -2.92
C GLU A 67 -5.35 7.07 -4.00
N CYS A 68 -5.83 6.33 -5.00
CA CYS A 68 -5.04 5.86 -6.13
C CYS A 68 -5.83 6.03 -7.42
N ASN A 69 -5.17 6.37 -8.52
CA ASN A 69 -5.82 6.55 -9.83
C ASN A 69 -5.90 5.27 -10.67
N CYS A 70 -5.67 4.08 -10.09
CA CYS A 70 -5.75 2.84 -10.84
C CYS A 70 -7.19 2.51 -11.26
N ALA A 71 -7.34 1.66 -12.27
CA ALA A 71 -8.66 1.24 -12.76
C ALA A 71 -9.51 0.58 -11.67
N ASP A 72 -8.89 -0.18 -10.76
CA ASP A 72 -9.62 -0.85 -9.67
C ASP A 72 -10.21 0.17 -8.69
N ALA A 73 -9.44 1.18 -8.29
CA ALA A 73 -9.93 2.29 -7.47
C ALA A 73 -11.01 3.11 -8.19
N THR A 74 -10.84 3.36 -9.49
CA THR A 74 -11.76 4.20 -10.27
C THR A 74 -13.12 3.53 -10.52
N TYR A 75 -13.14 2.21 -10.71
CA TYR A 75 -14.33 1.53 -11.25
C TYR A 75 -14.94 0.49 -10.30
N ASN A 76 -14.20 -0.02 -9.32
CA ASN A 76 -14.64 -1.17 -8.52
C ASN A 76 -14.75 -0.89 -7.01
N LEU A 77 -14.36 0.30 -6.55
CA LEU A 77 -14.32 0.66 -5.14
C LEU A 77 -15.20 1.89 -4.87
N ASP A 78 -15.81 1.91 -3.70
CA ASP A 78 -16.52 3.09 -3.20
C ASP A 78 -15.52 4.03 -2.55
N ALA A 79 -15.29 5.20 -3.16
CA ALA A 79 -14.34 6.20 -2.65
C ALA A 79 -14.77 6.83 -1.31
N ASP A 80 -16.05 6.71 -0.94
CA ASP A 80 -16.56 7.19 0.34
C ASP A 80 -16.43 6.13 1.46
N ASP A 81 -16.03 4.90 1.14
CA ASP A 81 -15.83 3.80 2.08
C ASP A 81 -14.33 3.58 2.39
N PRO A 82 -13.85 3.91 3.59
CA PRO A 82 -12.43 3.87 3.93
C PRO A 82 -11.83 2.44 3.94
N ASP A 83 -12.67 1.41 3.99
CA ASP A 83 -12.22 0.01 3.98
C ASP A 83 -12.09 -0.51 2.53
N GLN A 84 -12.71 0.16 1.55
CA GLN A 84 -12.67 -0.21 0.14
C GLN A 84 -11.49 0.44 -0.57
N ARG A 85 -10.31 -0.18 -0.41
CA ARG A 85 -9.05 0.34 -0.96
C ARG A 85 -8.44 -0.60 -2.00
N CYS A 86 -7.80 -0.02 -3.01
CA CYS A 86 -7.09 -0.82 -4.01
C CYS A 86 -5.79 -1.36 -3.40
N TRP A 87 -5.22 -2.39 -4.03
CA TRP A 87 -4.01 -3.01 -3.49
C TRP A 87 -2.82 -2.03 -3.36
N HIS A 88 -2.72 -1.01 -4.22
CA HIS A 88 -1.66 0.01 -4.11
C HIS A 88 -1.81 0.84 -2.83
N ALA A 89 -3.02 1.28 -2.51
CA ALA A 89 -3.27 2.06 -1.30
C ALA A 89 -3.05 1.22 -0.03
N ILE A 90 -3.44 -0.05 -0.05
CA ILE A 90 -3.17 -0.98 1.05
C ILE A 90 -1.65 -1.21 1.20
N ALA A 91 -0.90 -1.32 0.09
CA ALA A 91 0.55 -1.48 0.14
C ALA A 91 1.25 -0.29 0.81
N VAL A 92 0.77 0.94 0.59
CA VAL A 92 1.28 2.13 1.28
C VAL A 92 1.03 2.05 2.77
N ASP A 93 -0.20 1.74 3.19
CA ASP A 93 -0.54 1.60 4.61
C ASP A 93 0.33 0.53 5.31
N VAL A 94 0.55 -0.62 4.67
CA VAL A 94 1.41 -1.70 5.19
C VAL A 94 2.88 -1.26 5.24
N ALA A 95 3.39 -0.60 4.20
CA ALA A 95 4.77 -0.14 4.17
C ALA A 95 5.05 0.93 5.23
N ASP A 96 4.09 1.84 5.45
CA ASP A 96 4.18 2.86 6.50
C ASP A 96 4.19 2.23 7.89
N GLY A 97 3.27 1.30 8.16
CA GLY A 97 3.23 0.58 9.43
C GLY A 97 4.49 -0.24 9.74
N LEU A 98 5.23 -0.63 8.72
CA LEU A 98 6.49 -1.39 8.84
C LEU A 98 7.76 -0.55 8.75
N ASP A 99 7.66 0.77 8.51
CA ASP A 99 8.81 1.62 8.14
C ASP A 99 9.62 1.02 6.96
N ALA A 100 8.91 0.41 6.00
CA ALA A 100 9.47 -0.37 4.88
C ALA A 100 9.39 0.38 3.54
N VAL A 101 9.10 1.67 3.57
CA VAL A 101 9.05 2.54 2.39
C VAL A 101 10.46 2.78 1.85
N ASP A 102 10.66 2.67 0.54
CA ASP A 102 11.93 3.04 -0.09
C ASP A 102 11.95 4.55 -0.39
N HIS A 103 12.77 5.29 0.36
CA HIS A 103 12.82 6.74 0.31
C HIS A 103 13.79 7.24 -0.77
N HIS A 104 13.28 8.10 -1.65
CA HIS A 104 14.07 8.77 -2.67
C HIS A 104 14.11 10.28 -2.40
N ASP A 105 15.31 10.81 -2.14
CA ASP A 105 15.58 12.25 -1.93
C ASP A 105 15.56 13.07 -3.24
N MET A 106 14.59 12.79 -4.12
CA MET A 106 14.43 13.38 -5.44
C MET A 106 12.97 13.79 -5.65
N TRP A 107 12.72 14.72 -6.58
CA TRP A 107 11.36 14.96 -7.08
C TRP A 107 11.08 13.96 -8.20
N TYR A 108 9.91 13.34 -8.24
CA TYR A 108 9.61 12.38 -9.33
C TYR A 108 9.61 13.05 -10.71
N SER A 109 9.32 14.35 -10.79
CA SER A 109 9.48 15.14 -12.02
C SER A 109 10.89 15.10 -12.60
N GLU A 110 11.92 14.81 -11.78
CA GLU A 110 13.30 14.62 -12.21
C GLU A 110 13.59 13.16 -12.65
N VAL A 111 12.68 12.22 -12.37
CA VAL A 111 12.80 10.78 -12.67
C VAL A 111 11.95 10.39 -13.89
N ARG A 112 10.76 10.99 -14.06
CA ARG A 112 9.83 10.68 -15.15
C ARG A 112 10.35 11.04 -16.54
N GLU A 113 11.35 11.92 -16.65
CA GLU A 113 11.98 12.26 -17.94
C GLU A 113 12.85 11.13 -18.52
N PHE A 114 13.07 10.04 -17.77
CA PHE A 114 13.93 8.91 -18.15
C PHE A 114 13.19 7.58 -18.40
N LEU A 115 11.86 7.54 -18.28
CA LEU A 115 11.03 6.35 -18.51
C LEU A 115 10.25 6.44 -19.83
#